data_AF-A0A4Y7K8E6-F1
#
_entry.id   AF-A0A4Y7K8E6-F1
#
_cell.length_a   1.000
_cell.length_b   1.000
_cell.length_c   1.000
_cell.angle_alpha   90.00
_cell.angle_beta   90.00
_cell.angle_gamma   90.00
#
_symmetry.space_group_name_H-M   'P 1'
#
loop_
_entity.id
_entity.type
_entity.pdbx_description
1 polymer ?
#
loop_
_entity_poly.entity_id
_entity_poly.type
_entity_poly.pdbx_seq_one_letter_code
_entity_poly.pdbx_strand_id
1 'polypeptide(L)'
;MTILSLNSSGSYRYRLTTHERNSNIPARLVNGNSPECLKPTSSYGGCKNFQGRNGKGRKGIGVISSKLSLSTVLSSGSSLGLLLDAYDDEYGGVIIEPEHLPSEANAFASILRTSLSNWKLKGKKGVWLKILQEHADLVPVAIKEGFDYHHADRGYIMLTYWIPNDEPCSLPDGPTHQIGVGGFVMNENKEVLVVQENVCPCQCSGVWKLPTGFINKSEEIFSGVVREVKEETGIDTEFLEVVAFRHVHKVAFEQSDLFFVCMLKPLSCDIRIDEKEIQAAKWMNLDEFLSQSFYEEDHMSKRVIDICAAAYENNYSGFINHHLTSKFDGKLSHLYYNHEMVKKLY
;
A
#
# COMPACT_ATOMS: atom_id res chain seq x y z
N MET A 1 -6.39 -5.80 -13.04
CA MET A 1 -6.15 -4.70 -12.07
C MET A 1 -7.03 -3.48 -12.43
N THR A 2 -6.64 -2.26 -12.06
CA THR A 2 -6.93 -1.04 -12.85
C THR A 2 -5.83 0.01 -12.60
N ILE A 3 -4.72 -0.07 -13.34
CA ILE A 3 -3.79 1.07 -13.41
C ILE A 3 -4.39 2.11 -14.36
N LEU A 4 -5.13 3.03 -13.74
CA LEU A 4 -5.24 4.43 -14.10
C LEU A 4 -5.40 4.73 -15.61
N SER A 5 -6.61 4.50 -16.11
CA SER A 5 -7.16 5.31 -17.21
C SER A 5 -6.95 6.79 -16.89
N LEU A 6 -6.08 7.47 -17.63
CA LEU A 6 -5.93 8.91 -17.53
C LEU A 6 -7.26 9.58 -17.89
N ASN A 7 -7.70 10.54 -17.06
CA ASN A 7 -8.89 11.34 -17.36
C ASN A 7 -8.75 12.74 -16.72
N SER A 8 -8.90 13.77 -17.53
CA SER A 8 -8.70 15.19 -17.17
C SER A 8 -9.79 15.79 -16.27
N SER A 9 -10.68 14.96 -15.71
CA SER A 9 -11.92 15.38 -15.03
C SER A 9 -12.12 14.81 -13.62
N GLY A 10 -11.01 14.51 -12.90
CA GLY A 10 -10.96 14.66 -11.44
C GLY A 10 -11.95 13.86 -10.59
N SER A 11 -12.35 12.65 -11.00
CA SER A 11 -13.24 11.79 -10.21
C SER A 11 -12.88 10.31 -10.33
N TYR A 12 -12.17 9.79 -9.32
CA TYR A 12 -11.86 8.36 -9.20
C TYR A 12 -12.87 7.67 -8.26
N ARG A 13 -13.45 6.55 -8.70
CA ARG A 13 -14.26 5.66 -7.85
C ARG A 13 -13.57 4.30 -7.74
N TYR A 14 -13.12 3.96 -6.54
CA TYR A 14 -12.53 2.66 -6.24
C TYR A 14 -13.59 1.61 -5.92
N ARG A 15 -13.34 0.36 -6.32
CA ARG A 15 -14.12 -0.81 -5.91
C ARG A 15 -13.22 -1.71 -5.08
N LEU A 16 -13.61 -1.96 -3.83
CA LEU A 16 -12.87 -2.84 -2.93
C LEU A 16 -13.04 -4.30 -3.38
N THR A 17 -11.93 -5.02 -3.55
CA THR A 17 -11.91 -6.48 -3.71
C THR A 17 -11.88 -7.16 -2.35
N THR A 18 -12.96 -7.86 -2.00
CA THR A 18 -13.05 -8.61 -0.73
C THR A 18 -12.49 -10.01 -0.91
N HIS A 19 -11.30 -10.28 -0.36
CA HIS A 19 -10.83 -11.65 -0.17
C HIS A 19 -11.66 -12.34 0.94
N GLU A 20 -12.73 -13.03 0.54
CA GLU A 20 -13.42 -13.96 1.44
C GLU A 20 -12.53 -15.18 1.73
N ARG A 21 -12.56 -15.65 2.98
CA ARG A 21 -11.75 -16.81 3.40
C ARG A 21 -12.50 -18.09 3.11
N ASN A 22 -11.93 -18.96 2.30
CA ASN A 22 -12.45 -20.31 2.11
C ASN A 22 -12.31 -21.13 3.41
N SER A 23 -13.43 -21.38 4.11
CA SER A 23 -13.50 -22.28 5.26
C SER A 23 -14.66 -23.26 5.11
N ASN A 24 -14.51 -24.22 4.19
CA ASN A 24 -15.48 -25.29 3.96
C ASN A 24 -15.01 -26.61 4.60
N ILE A 25 -15.75 -27.08 5.61
CA ILE A 25 -15.72 -28.45 6.12
C ILE A 25 -16.98 -29.16 5.59
N PRO A 26 -16.88 -30.34 4.94
CA PRO A 26 -18.01 -30.94 4.25
C PRO A 26 -19.00 -31.64 5.19
N ALA A 27 -20.30 -31.39 4.99
CA ALA A 27 -21.41 -32.17 5.54
C ALA A 27 -22.18 -32.89 4.41
N ARG A 28 -22.82 -34.02 4.73
CA ARG A 28 -23.31 -34.99 3.73
C ARG A 28 -24.72 -34.73 3.18
N LEU A 29 -24.88 -35.16 1.93
CA LEU A 29 -26.11 -35.47 1.19
C LEU A 29 -27.31 -35.98 2.02
N VAL A 30 -28.50 -35.45 1.71
CA VAL A 30 -29.78 -36.18 1.65
C VAL A 30 -30.62 -35.59 0.49
N ASN A 31 -31.35 -36.43 -0.27
CA ASN A 31 -32.21 -36.01 -1.40
C ASN A 31 -33.67 -35.75 -0.96
N GLY A 32 -34.44 -34.93 -1.69
CA GLY A 32 -35.90 -34.83 -1.48
C GLY A 32 -36.66 -33.75 -2.26
N ASN A 33 -37.22 -34.14 -3.41
CA ASN A 33 -38.27 -33.54 -4.26
C ASN A 33 -39.06 -32.27 -3.84
N SER A 34 -39.30 -31.41 -4.85
CA SER A 34 -40.38 -30.39 -5.00
C SER A 34 -41.81 -31.00 -5.00
N PRO A 35 -42.96 -30.25 -5.07
CA PRO A 35 -43.10 -28.83 -5.46
C PRO A 35 -44.20 -27.99 -4.71
N GLU A 36 -44.48 -26.80 -5.30
CA GLU A 36 -45.71 -25.96 -5.24
C GLU A 36 -45.93 -24.88 -4.15
N CYS A 37 -46.01 -23.64 -4.65
CA CYS A 37 -47.04 -22.60 -4.41
C CYS A 37 -47.68 -22.40 -3.03
N LEU A 38 -47.52 -21.19 -2.47
CA LEU A 38 -48.59 -20.16 -2.45
C LEU A 38 -48.08 -18.78 -1.95
N LYS A 39 -48.65 -17.69 -2.47
CA LYS A 39 -48.66 -16.35 -1.84
C LYS A 39 -50.11 -16.04 -1.44
N PRO A 40 -50.36 -15.21 -0.39
CA PRO A 40 -50.74 -13.83 -0.70
C PRO A 40 -50.31 -12.74 0.32
N THR A 41 -50.61 -11.50 -0.07
CA THR A 41 -50.81 -10.24 0.70
C THR A 41 -51.47 -10.40 2.09
N SER A 42 -51.38 -9.49 3.08
CA SER A 42 -50.66 -8.19 3.32
C SER A 42 -50.82 -7.82 4.83
N SER A 43 -50.71 -6.60 5.43
CA SER A 43 -50.74 -5.19 4.99
C SER A 43 -50.09 -4.19 5.99
N TYR A 44 -50.67 -3.00 6.19
CA TYR A 44 -50.28 -1.86 7.03
C TYR A 44 -50.55 -2.03 8.54
N GLY A 45 -49.84 -1.28 9.41
CA GLY A 45 -50.33 -1.07 10.80
C GLY A 45 -49.47 -0.31 11.83
N GLY A 46 -49.47 1.03 11.80
CA GLY A 46 -49.52 1.87 13.02
C GLY A 46 -48.26 2.17 13.85
N CYS A 47 -47.76 3.41 13.77
CA CYS A 47 -46.91 4.01 14.80
C CYS A 47 -47.72 4.42 16.05
N LYS A 48 -47.14 4.31 17.26
CA LYS A 48 -47.55 5.12 18.42
C LYS A 48 -46.33 5.57 19.25
N ASN A 49 -46.31 6.85 19.60
CA ASN A 49 -45.29 7.46 20.46
C ASN A 49 -45.53 7.12 21.94
N PHE A 50 -44.46 7.17 22.75
CA PHE A 50 -44.56 7.35 24.19
C PHE A 50 -43.73 8.57 24.61
N GLN A 51 -44.36 9.53 25.29
CA GLN A 51 -43.69 10.73 25.80
C GLN A 51 -43.44 10.62 27.32
N GLY A 52 -42.17 10.75 27.69
CA GLY A 52 -41.63 11.57 28.78
C GLY A 52 -42.22 11.53 30.20
N ARG A 53 -41.31 11.49 31.19
CA ARG A 53 -41.47 12.18 32.49
C ARG A 53 -40.11 12.67 33.02
N ASN A 54 -40.12 13.79 33.74
CA ASN A 54 -38.93 14.57 34.15
C ASN A 54 -38.38 14.16 35.54
N GLY A 55 -37.07 14.36 35.79
CA GLY A 55 -36.41 13.94 37.05
C GLY A 55 -35.08 14.63 37.41
N LYS A 56 -35.09 15.96 37.63
CA LYS A 56 -34.10 16.83 38.31
C LYS A 56 -32.77 16.22 38.87
N GLY A 57 -31.63 16.79 38.47
CA GLY A 57 -30.85 17.66 39.40
C GLY A 57 -29.45 17.25 39.96
N ARG A 58 -28.39 17.89 39.43
CA ARG A 58 -27.12 18.32 40.08
C ARG A 58 -26.30 17.34 40.96
N LYS A 59 -25.13 16.97 40.45
CA LYS A 59 -23.75 17.21 40.99
C LYS A 59 -22.74 16.63 39.98
N GLY A 60 -21.52 17.12 39.79
CA GLY A 60 -20.78 18.11 40.59
C GLY A 60 -19.59 17.47 41.31
N ILE A 61 -18.66 16.86 40.56
CA ILE A 61 -17.47 16.18 41.09
C ILE A 61 -16.27 17.15 40.97
N GLY A 62 -15.62 17.46 42.08
CA GLY A 62 -14.46 18.34 42.12
C GLY A 62 -13.14 17.59 41.92
N VAL A 63 -12.18 18.22 41.24
CA VAL A 63 -10.81 17.73 41.13
C VAL A 63 -10.08 17.98 42.46
N ILE A 64 -9.71 16.92 43.17
CA ILE A 64 -8.86 17.01 44.35
C ILE A 64 -7.41 16.93 43.89
N SER A 65 -6.65 18.03 44.04
CA SER A 65 -5.22 18.05 43.81
C SER A 65 -4.48 17.47 45.02
N SER A 66 -3.76 16.37 44.83
CA SER A 66 -2.80 15.82 45.80
C SER A 66 -1.36 15.99 45.27
N LYS A 67 -0.67 17.04 45.73
CA LYS A 67 0.79 17.14 45.56
C LYS A 67 1.48 16.11 46.46
N LEU A 68 1.83 14.94 45.93
CA LEU A 68 2.91 14.14 46.51
C LEU A 68 4.24 14.56 45.90
N SER A 69 5.14 15.09 46.72
CA SER A 69 6.52 15.37 46.36
C SER A 69 7.31 14.06 46.32
N LEU A 70 7.57 13.52 45.14
CA LEU A 70 8.35 12.29 44.98
C LEU A 70 9.86 12.56 45.06
N SER A 71 10.33 12.82 46.28
CA SER A 71 11.76 12.79 46.62
C SER A 71 11.99 11.82 47.78
N THR A 72 13.12 11.11 47.77
CA THR A 72 13.52 10.10 48.78
C THR A 72 12.93 8.69 48.63
N VAL A 73 13.06 8.07 47.45
CA VAL A 73 13.38 6.62 47.36
C VAL A 73 14.38 6.39 46.23
N LEU A 74 15.68 6.41 46.53
CA LEU A 74 16.75 5.91 45.65
C LEU A 74 17.85 5.25 46.48
N SER A 75 17.69 3.95 46.74
CA SER A 75 18.81 3.07 47.12
C SER A 75 18.46 1.61 46.83
N SER A 76 19.36 0.91 46.13
CA SER A 76 19.45 -0.56 45.99
C SER A 76 18.15 -1.38 45.81
N GLY A 77 17.81 -1.76 44.57
CA GLY A 77 16.84 -2.83 44.31
C GLY A 77 16.23 -2.78 42.91
N SER A 78 16.15 -3.93 42.23
CA SER A 78 15.61 -4.15 40.87
C SER A 78 14.50 -3.18 40.42
N SER A 79 14.69 -2.51 39.27
CA SER A 79 13.75 -1.55 38.70
C SER A 79 12.62 -2.25 37.92
N LEU A 80 11.56 -2.67 38.62
CA LEU A 80 10.34 -3.16 37.97
C LEU A 80 9.55 -2.00 37.32
N GLY A 81 9.39 -2.04 36.00
CA GLY A 81 8.18 -1.55 35.29
C GLY A 81 7.85 -0.05 35.33
N LEU A 82 8.80 0.85 35.53
CA LEU A 82 8.55 2.31 35.57
C LEU A 82 8.69 3.03 34.22
N LEU A 83 9.20 2.37 33.19
CA LEU A 83 9.39 2.88 31.83
C LEU A 83 8.92 1.82 30.82
N LEU A 84 8.57 2.25 29.60
CA LEU A 84 8.37 1.34 28.48
C LEU A 84 9.72 0.76 28.04
N ASP A 85 9.69 -0.49 27.58
CA ASP A 85 10.85 -1.12 26.97
C ASP A 85 11.06 -0.55 25.55
N ALA A 86 12.30 -0.21 25.22
CA ALA A 86 12.64 0.57 24.04
C ALA A 86 14.15 0.58 23.78
N TYR A 87 14.51 0.70 22.50
CA TYR A 87 15.89 0.90 22.05
C TYR A 87 16.07 2.25 21.33
N ASP A 88 17.32 2.66 21.19
CA ASP A 88 17.71 3.93 20.57
C ASP A 88 17.96 3.76 19.06
N ASP A 89 17.60 4.77 18.25
CA ASP A 89 18.00 4.85 16.84
C ASP A 89 19.28 5.69 16.62
N GLU A 90 19.87 5.57 15.42
CA GLU A 90 21.12 6.25 15.04
C GLU A 90 21.03 7.79 15.00
N TYR A 91 19.81 8.34 15.03
CA TYR A 91 19.52 9.78 14.92
C TYR A 91 19.10 10.42 16.26
N GLY A 92 19.18 9.66 17.35
CA GLY A 92 18.81 10.13 18.69
C GLY A 92 17.32 10.08 18.98
N GLY A 93 16.55 9.35 18.18
CA GLY A 93 15.19 8.92 18.54
C GLY A 93 15.19 7.66 19.40
N VAL A 94 13.99 7.10 19.57
CA VAL A 94 13.66 5.94 20.40
C VAL A 94 12.58 5.10 19.70
N ILE A 95 12.73 3.78 19.70
CA ILE A 95 11.74 2.83 19.17
C ILE A 95 11.24 1.96 20.33
N ILE A 96 9.93 1.96 20.56
CA ILE A 96 9.27 1.23 21.65
C ILE A 96 8.98 -0.21 21.22
N GLU A 97 9.31 -1.18 22.08
CA GLU A 97 9.12 -2.60 21.81
C GLU A 97 7.62 -2.99 21.93
N PRO A 98 6.97 -3.46 20.85
CA PRO A 98 5.52 -3.65 20.82
C PRO A 98 5.05 -4.87 21.62
N GLU A 99 5.90 -5.88 21.81
CA GLU A 99 5.60 -7.10 22.57
C GLU A 99 5.51 -6.85 24.09
N HIS A 100 6.06 -5.74 24.59
CA HIS A 100 6.14 -5.41 26.02
C HIS A 100 5.21 -4.25 26.44
N LEU A 101 4.22 -3.89 25.60
CA LEU A 101 3.24 -2.86 25.91
C LEU A 101 2.28 -3.28 27.05
N PRO A 102 2.04 -2.44 28.07
CA PRO A 102 1.03 -2.70 29.10
C PRO A 102 -0.38 -2.78 28.51
N SER A 103 -1.05 -3.93 28.64
CA SER A 103 -2.39 -4.17 28.08
C SER A 103 -3.50 -3.32 28.72
N GLU A 104 -3.27 -2.73 29.89
CA GLU A 104 -4.23 -1.88 30.59
C GLU A 104 -4.03 -0.40 30.20
N ALA A 105 -4.99 0.18 29.50
CA ALA A 105 -4.93 1.55 28.96
C ALA A 105 -4.49 2.63 29.96
N ASN A 106 -4.90 2.52 31.23
CA ASN A 106 -4.48 3.47 32.29
C ASN A 106 -3.01 3.26 32.73
N ALA A 107 -2.54 2.02 32.77
CA ALA A 107 -1.15 1.70 33.06
C ALA A 107 -0.24 2.15 31.90
N PHE A 108 -0.65 1.86 30.66
CA PHE A 108 0.02 2.34 29.45
C PHE A 108 0.16 3.86 29.45
N ALA A 109 -0.92 4.62 29.67
CA ALA A 109 -0.87 6.08 29.75
C ALA A 109 0.14 6.60 30.80
N SER A 110 0.14 5.99 31.99
CA SER A 110 1.03 6.39 33.09
C SER A 110 2.50 6.12 32.79
N ILE A 111 2.81 4.95 32.24
CA ILE A 111 4.18 4.53 31.92
C ILE A 111 4.69 5.28 30.67
N LEU A 112 3.83 5.53 29.67
CA LEU A 112 4.15 6.33 28.48
C LEU A 112 4.54 7.77 28.86
N ARG A 113 3.76 8.47 29.69
CA ARG A 113 4.10 9.83 30.18
C ARG A 113 5.44 9.88 30.91
N THR A 114 5.68 8.88 31.76
CA THR A 114 6.93 8.75 32.52
C THR A 114 8.11 8.53 31.57
N SER A 115 7.91 7.71 30.54
CA SER A 115 8.90 7.42 29.50
C SER A 115 9.23 8.63 28.63
N LEU A 116 8.22 9.32 28.10
CA LEU A 116 8.36 10.58 27.35
C LEU A 116 9.13 11.64 28.16
N SER A 117 8.82 11.77 29.45
CA SER A 117 9.50 12.72 30.34
C SER A 117 10.97 12.35 30.56
N ASN A 118 11.27 11.06 30.76
CA ASN A 118 12.64 10.54 30.85
C ASN A 118 13.43 10.71 29.54
N TRP A 119 12.83 10.41 28.39
CA TRP A 119 13.46 10.60 27.08
C TRP A 119 13.73 12.08 26.78
N LYS A 120 12.81 12.99 27.16
CA LYS A 120 13.02 14.44 27.08
C LYS A 120 14.19 14.93 27.93
N LEU A 121 14.34 14.42 29.16
CA LEU A 121 15.50 14.71 30.01
C LEU A 121 16.81 14.14 29.45
N LYS A 122 16.76 13.08 28.65
CA LYS A 122 17.89 12.50 27.91
C LYS A 122 18.19 13.19 26.57
N GLY A 123 17.45 14.24 26.19
CA GLY A 123 17.63 14.95 24.92
C GLY A 123 17.22 14.15 23.67
N LYS A 124 16.35 13.15 23.82
CA LYS A 124 15.82 12.35 22.71
C LYS A 124 14.87 13.15 21.84
N LYS A 125 14.79 12.80 20.55
CA LYS A 125 14.03 13.53 19.53
C LYS A 125 12.72 12.84 19.14
N GLY A 126 12.76 11.95 18.15
CA GLY A 126 11.60 11.19 17.70
C GLY A 126 11.32 9.97 18.59
N VAL A 127 10.05 9.61 18.75
CA VAL A 127 9.63 8.36 19.39
C VAL A 127 8.70 7.61 18.45
N TRP A 128 9.05 6.35 18.17
CA TRP A 128 8.28 5.44 17.33
C TRP A 128 7.51 4.45 18.20
N LEU A 129 6.22 4.31 17.93
CA LEU A 129 5.30 3.46 18.68
C LEU A 129 4.51 2.58 17.72
N LYS A 130 4.91 1.33 17.61
CA LYS A 130 4.16 0.29 16.90
C LYS A 130 3.11 -0.28 17.85
N ILE A 131 1.83 -0.25 17.45
CA ILE A 131 0.73 -0.89 18.18
C ILE A 131 0.17 -2.01 17.30
N LEU A 132 0.20 -3.24 17.82
CA LEU A 132 -0.35 -4.42 17.15
C LEU A 132 -1.88 -4.40 17.19
N GLN A 133 -2.53 -5.08 16.24
CA GLN A 133 -3.99 -5.04 16.05
C GLN A 133 -4.77 -5.55 17.29
N GLU A 134 -4.21 -6.50 18.03
CA GLU A 134 -4.71 -7.02 19.30
C GLU A 134 -4.70 -5.99 20.45
N HIS A 135 -3.91 -4.91 20.33
CA HIS A 135 -3.78 -3.82 21.30
C HIS A 135 -4.33 -2.48 20.77
N ALA A 136 -5.23 -2.53 19.78
CA ALA A 136 -5.76 -1.34 19.10
C ALA A 136 -6.51 -0.36 20.03
N ASP A 137 -6.94 -0.79 21.22
CA ASP A 137 -7.52 0.04 22.27
C ASP A 137 -6.51 0.98 22.96
N LEU A 138 -5.20 0.72 22.80
CA LEU A 138 -4.12 1.62 23.22
C LEU A 138 -3.94 2.81 22.25
N VAL A 139 -4.42 2.72 21.01
CA VAL A 139 -4.25 3.79 20.00
C VAL A 139 -4.91 5.11 20.45
N PRO A 140 -6.18 5.14 20.93
CA PRO A 140 -6.79 6.36 21.47
C PRO A 140 -6.21 6.81 22.81
N VAL A 141 -5.23 6.10 23.38
CA VAL A 141 -4.43 6.56 24.52
C VAL A 141 -3.20 7.29 24.00
N ALA A 142 -2.43 6.67 23.08
CA ALA A 142 -1.25 7.28 22.47
C ALA A 142 -1.55 8.65 21.83
N ILE A 143 -2.64 8.75 21.06
CA ILE A 143 -3.09 10.02 20.44
C ILE A 143 -3.37 11.10 21.50
N LYS A 144 -3.88 10.74 22.69
CA LYS A 144 -4.16 11.72 23.78
C LYS A 144 -2.90 12.20 24.49
N GLU A 145 -1.83 11.40 24.49
CA GLU A 145 -0.51 11.83 24.95
C GLU A 145 0.26 12.61 23.86
N GLY A 146 -0.35 12.81 22.68
CA GLY A 146 0.14 13.67 21.60
C GLY A 146 0.88 12.96 20.48
N PHE A 147 0.77 11.62 20.36
CA PHE A 147 1.26 10.91 19.17
C PHE A 147 0.37 11.22 17.95
N ASP A 148 0.97 11.20 16.77
CA ASP A 148 0.28 11.27 15.47
C ASP A 148 0.45 9.95 14.69
N TYR A 149 -0.39 9.74 13.67
CA TYR A 149 -0.31 8.58 12.78
C TYR A 149 0.79 8.76 11.73
N HIS A 150 1.66 7.76 11.55
CA HIS A 150 2.67 7.76 10.48
C HIS A 150 2.31 6.79 9.34
N HIS A 151 1.98 5.53 9.65
CA HIS A 151 1.55 4.54 8.66
C HIS A 151 0.83 3.36 9.32
N ALA A 152 0.19 2.50 8.53
CA ALA A 152 -0.39 1.25 9.00
C ALA A 152 -0.13 0.12 7.97
N ASP A 153 -0.20 -1.13 8.43
CA ASP A 153 -0.13 -2.32 7.60
C ASP A 153 -1.06 -3.40 8.19
N ARG A 154 -1.18 -4.57 7.55
CA ARG A 154 -1.94 -5.70 8.10
C ARG A 154 -1.36 -6.12 9.45
N GLY A 155 -2.15 -5.96 10.50
CA GLY A 155 -1.80 -6.37 11.87
C GLY A 155 -1.13 -5.31 12.75
N TYR A 156 -0.80 -4.10 12.25
CA TYR A 156 -0.27 -3.03 13.11
C TYR A 156 -0.51 -1.61 12.59
N ILE A 157 -0.43 -0.64 13.50
CA ILE A 157 -0.30 0.79 13.19
C ILE A 157 1.00 1.34 13.78
N MET A 158 1.66 2.23 13.05
CA MET A 158 2.83 2.99 13.51
C MET A 158 2.42 4.42 13.81
N LEU A 159 2.69 4.83 15.05
CA LEU A 159 2.53 6.19 15.53
C LEU A 159 3.88 6.83 15.84
N THR A 160 3.94 8.15 15.77
CA THR A 160 5.15 8.93 16.05
C THR A 160 4.88 10.11 16.97
N TYR A 161 5.88 10.47 17.77
CA TYR A 161 5.88 11.65 18.64
C TYR A 161 7.21 12.41 18.48
N TRP A 162 7.16 13.74 18.44
CA TRP A 162 8.34 14.60 18.43
C TRP A 162 8.48 15.28 19.79
N ILE A 163 9.57 14.98 20.51
CA ILE A 163 9.82 15.50 21.86
C ILE A 163 10.24 16.99 21.90
N PRO A 164 11.04 17.52 20.94
CA PRO A 164 11.38 18.94 20.88
C PRO A 164 10.15 19.79 20.51
N ASN A 165 10.01 20.96 21.15
CA ASN A 165 8.92 21.91 20.87
C ASN A 165 9.42 23.21 20.21
N ASP A 166 10.73 23.27 19.98
CA ASP A 166 11.54 24.45 19.68
C ASP A 166 12.31 24.30 18.35
N GLU A 167 12.35 23.09 17.78
CA GLU A 167 12.81 22.79 16.41
C GLU A 167 11.71 22.04 15.63
N PRO A 168 11.61 22.22 14.30
CA PRO A 168 10.67 21.47 13.46
C PRO A 168 10.84 19.95 13.58
N CYS A 169 9.76 19.19 13.37
CA CYS A 169 9.84 17.74 13.27
C CYS A 169 10.73 17.34 12.09
N SER A 170 11.74 16.49 12.34
CA SER A 170 12.63 15.94 11.30
C SER A 170 12.45 14.42 11.12
N LEU A 171 11.32 13.87 11.57
CA LEU A 171 10.90 12.52 11.19
C LEU A 171 10.51 12.50 9.70
N PRO A 172 10.78 11.40 8.97
CA PRO A 172 10.26 11.24 7.62
C PRO A 172 8.74 11.10 7.63
N ASP A 173 8.10 11.48 6.53
CA ASP A 173 6.67 11.22 6.30
C ASP A 173 6.38 9.72 6.05
N GLY A 174 5.09 9.38 6.06
CA GLY A 174 4.58 8.08 5.61
C GLY A 174 4.94 7.73 4.15
N PRO A 175 4.67 6.49 3.71
CA PRO A 175 4.87 6.09 2.31
C PRO A 175 3.99 6.94 1.37
N THR A 176 4.62 7.86 0.63
CA THR A 176 3.98 8.90 -0.20
C THR A 176 3.67 8.48 -1.65
N HIS A 177 4.13 7.31 -2.07
CA HIS A 177 4.12 6.85 -3.46
C HIS A 177 3.60 5.42 -3.58
N GLN A 178 2.77 5.19 -4.59
CA GLN A 178 2.49 3.85 -5.13
C GLN A 178 3.45 3.56 -6.29
N ILE A 179 3.82 2.30 -6.47
CA ILE A 179 4.71 1.86 -7.55
C ILE A 179 3.95 0.89 -8.45
N GLY A 180 3.72 1.30 -9.69
CA GLY A 180 3.15 0.48 -10.76
C GLY A 180 4.19 0.07 -11.79
N VAL A 181 3.89 -0.99 -12.54
CA VAL A 181 4.68 -1.47 -13.68
C VAL A 181 3.80 -1.75 -14.88
N GLY A 182 4.34 -1.53 -16.08
CA GLY A 182 3.78 -1.97 -17.35
C GLY A 182 4.79 -2.79 -18.15
N GLY A 183 4.37 -3.96 -18.62
CA GLY A 183 5.21 -4.87 -19.40
C GLY A 183 5.01 -4.67 -20.91
N PHE A 184 6.02 -4.16 -21.61
CA PHE A 184 6.03 -4.16 -23.07
C PHE A 184 6.68 -5.46 -23.57
N VAL A 185 5.85 -6.44 -23.92
CA VAL A 185 6.29 -7.72 -24.49
C VAL A 185 6.07 -7.69 -26.01
N MET A 186 7.10 -7.94 -26.80
CA MET A 186 6.99 -8.06 -28.26
C MET A 186 7.56 -9.40 -28.74
N ASN A 187 6.87 -10.05 -29.68
CA ASN A 187 7.32 -11.29 -30.31
C ASN A 187 8.10 -11.05 -31.62
N GLU A 188 8.67 -12.11 -32.20
CA GLU A 188 9.49 -12.05 -33.41
C GLU A 188 8.73 -11.51 -34.66
N ASN A 189 7.39 -11.56 -34.65
CA ASN A 189 6.54 -11.04 -35.73
C ASN A 189 6.30 -9.51 -35.65
N LYS A 190 6.89 -8.81 -34.67
CA LYS A 190 6.54 -7.43 -34.26
C LYS A 190 5.10 -7.27 -33.75
N GLU A 191 4.57 -8.30 -33.09
CA GLU A 191 3.29 -8.21 -32.38
C GLU A 191 3.53 -7.97 -30.89
N VAL A 192 2.78 -7.03 -30.31
CA VAL A 192 2.79 -6.68 -28.88
C VAL A 192 1.76 -7.56 -28.14
N LEU A 193 2.10 -8.03 -26.95
CA LEU A 193 1.14 -8.66 -26.04
C LEU A 193 0.26 -7.60 -25.40
N VAL A 194 -1.05 -7.70 -25.59
CA VAL A 194 -2.04 -6.74 -25.09
C VAL A 194 -3.21 -7.41 -24.38
N VAL A 195 -3.81 -6.68 -23.45
CA VAL A 195 -4.93 -7.12 -22.59
C VAL A 195 -6.11 -6.15 -22.62
N GLN A 196 -7.29 -6.65 -22.29
CA GLN A 196 -8.50 -5.90 -21.94
C GLN A 196 -8.96 -6.30 -20.53
N GLU A 197 -9.25 -5.33 -19.65
CA GLU A 197 -9.76 -5.59 -18.29
C GLU A 197 -11.28 -5.87 -18.29
N ASN A 198 -11.72 -6.86 -17.49
CA ASN A 198 -13.14 -7.18 -17.29
C ASN A 198 -13.97 -6.02 -16.74
N VAL A 199 -13.36 -5.12 -15.96
CA VAL A 199 -14.03 -4.02 -15.27
C VAL A 199 -13.21 -2.74 -15.40
N CYS A 200 -13.05 -2.25 -16.63
CA CYS A 200 -12.44 -0.95 -16.86
C CYS A 200 -13.46 0.21 -16.67
N PRO A 201 -13.07 1.37 -16.14
CA PRO A 201 -13.91 2.57 -16.14
C PRO A 201 -14.36 2.94 -17.57
N CYS A 202 -15.53 3.57 -17.70
CA CYS A 202 -16.31 3.63 -18.95
C CYS A 202 -15.58 4.18 -20.20
N GLN A 203 -14.47 4.91 -20.04
CA GLN A 203 -13.68 5.49 -21.13
C GLN A 203 -12.63 4.52 -21.71
N CYS A 204 -12.21 3.49 -20.97
CA CYS A 204 -11.24 2.48 -21.43
C CYS A 204 -11.87 1.10 -21.66
N SER A 205 -13.20 0.98 -21.57
CA SER A 205 -13.92 -0.26 -21.86
C SER A 205 -13.69 -0.70 -23.32
N GLY A 206 -13.00 -1.83 -23.52
CA GLY A 206 -12.67 -2.35 -24.85
C GLY A 206 -11.40 -1.76 -25.48
N VAL A 207 -10.65 -0.90 -24.78
CA VAL A 207 -9.32 -0.47 -25.22
C VAL A 207 -8.31 -1.59 -24.91
N TRP A 208 -7.54 -2.02 -25.91
CA TRP A 208 -6.39 -2.88 -25.71
C TRP A 208 -5.24 -2.07 -25.14
N LYS A 209 -4.61 -2.56 -24.06
CA LYS A 209 -3.46 -1.94 -23.40
C LYS A 209 -2.35 -2.96 -23.12
N LEU A 210 -1.18 -2.49 -22.69
CA LEU A 210 -0.15 -3.37 -22.13
C LEU A 210 -0.63 -4.06 -20.85
N PRO A 211 -0.08 -5.23 -20.48
CA PRO A 211 -0.20 -5.78 -19.13
C PRO A 211 0.32 -4.82 -18.06
N THR A 212 -0.40 -4.67 -16.94
CA THR A 212 -0.09 -3.66 -15.90
C THR A 212 -0.55 -4.03 -14.49
N GLY A 213 0.34 -3.90 -13.50
CA GLY A 213 -0.06 -4.01 -12.09
C GLY A 213 0.95 -3.39 -11.11
N PHE A 214 0.80 -3.70 -9.83
CA PHE A 214 1.47 -2.99 -8.73
C PHE A 214 2.62 -3.82 -8.15
N ILE A 215 3.72 -3.15 -7.82
CA ILE A 215 4.83 -3.78 -7.10
C ILE A 215 4.40 -4.06 -5.65
N ASN A 216 4.51 -5.31 -5.23
CA ASN A 216 4.21 -5.73 -3.87
C ASN A 216 5.25 -5.17 -2.87
N LYS A 217 4.88 -5.16 -1.58
CA LYS A 217 5.83 -4.79 -0.51
C LYS A 217 7.04 -5.71 -0.54
N SER A 218 8.23 -5.13 -0.69
CA SER A 218 9.52 -5.84 -0.83
C SER A 218 9.65 -6.73 -2.08
N GLU A 219 8.94 -6.40 -3.16
CA GLU A 219 9.14 -6.97 -4.50
C GLU A 219 10.02 -6.04 -5.37
N GLU A 220 10.86 -6.63 -6.23
CA GLU A 220 11.71 -5.90 -7.18
C GLU A 220 10.97 -5.54 -8.47
N ILE A 221 11.30 -4.41 -9.09
CA ILE A 221 10.62 -3.90 -10.31
C ILE A 221 10.63 -4.97 -11.43
N PHE A 222 11.78 -5.57 -11.69
CA PHE A 222 11.92 -6.62 -12.72
C PHE A 222 11.12 -7.90 -12.38
N SER A 223 11.00 -8.24 -11.09
CA SER A 223 10.28 -9.44 -10.64
C SER A 223 8.77 -9.20 -10.73
N GLY A 224 8.30 -8.05 -10.28
CA GLY A 224 6.89 -7.69 -10.32
C GLY A 224 6.38 -7.60 -11.74
N VAL A 225 7.06 -6.93 -12.67
CA VAL A 225 6.55 -6.82 -14.05
C VAL A 225 6.49 -8.17 -14.79
N VAL A 226 7.42 -9.10 -14.51
CA VAL A 226 7.38 -10.48 -15.02
C VAL A 226 6.22 -11.27 -14.39
N ARG A 227 5.96 -11.08 -13.08
CA ARG A 227 4.79 -11.65 -12.40
C ARG A 227 3.49 -11.13 -13.00
N GLU A 228 3.30 -9.81 -13.12
CA GLU A 228 2.08 -9.18 -13.62
C GLU A 228 1.69 -9.71 -15.01
N VAL A 229 2.64 -9.78 -15.94
CA VAL A 229 2.40 -10.35 -17.28
C VAL A 229 1.97 -11.81 -17.19
N LYS A 230 2.63 -12.61 -16.34
CA LYS A 230 2.31 -14.02 -16.17
C LYS A 230 0.96 -14.25 -15.46
N GLU A 231 0.56 -13.37 -14.55
CA GLU A 231 -0.74 -13.43 -13.87
C GLU A 231 -1.89 -12.96 -14.78
N GLU A 232 -1.72 -11.89 -15.55
CA GLU A 232 -2.75 -11.39 -16.49
C GLU A 232 -2.87 -12.25 -17.76
N THR A 233 -1.78 -12.87 -18.26
CA THR A 233 -1.75 -13.50 -19.60
C THR A 233 -1.23 -14.94 -19.67
N GLY A 234 -0.65 -15.46 -18.60
CA GLY A 234 -0.02 -16.79 -18.57
C GLY A 234 1.34 -16.89 -19.27
N ILE A 235 1.81 -15.82 -19.94
CA ILE A 235 3.07 -15.80 -20.70
C ILE A 235 4.28 -15.68 -19.77
N ASP A 236 5.17 -16.67 -19.80
CA ASP A 236 6.51 -16.56 -19.22
C ASP A 236 7.37 -15.56 -20.01
N THR A 237 8.08 -14.68 -19.29
CA THR A 237 8.91 -13.60 -19.86
C THR A 237 10.28 -13.48 -19.18
N GLU A 238 11.24 -12.94 -19.93
CA GLU A 238 12.58 -12.52 -19.48
C GLU A 238 12.62 -10.98 -19.42
N PHE A 239 13.08 -10.42 -18.31
CA PHE A 239 13.25 -8.97 -18.16
C PHE A 239 14.49 -8.48 -18.93
N LEU A 240 14.33 -7.39 -19.68
CA LEU A 240 15.41 -6.74 -20.40
C LEU A 240 15.84 -5.45 -19.70
N GLU A 241 14.97 -4.44 -19.68
CA GLU A 241 15.30 -3.09 -19.19
C GLU A 241 14.07 -2.26 -18.81
N VAL A 242 14.27 -1.26 -17.94
CA VAL A 242 13.32 -0.14 -17.77
C VAL A 242 13.62 0.91 -18.85
N VAL A 243 12.66 1.20 -19.72
CA VAL A 243 12.82 2.20 -20.81
C VAL A 243 12.27 3.58 -20.45
N ALA A 244 11.28 3.66 -19.57
CA ALA A 244 10.69 4.90 -19.12
C ALA A 244 10.10 4.76 -17.72
N PHE A 245 9.90 5.89 -17.04
CA PHE A 245 8.99 5.95 -15.90
C PHE A 245 8.15 7.23 -15.96
N ARG A 246 6.90 7.13 -15.52
CA ARG A 246 5.96 8.25 -15.36
C ARG A 246 5.82 8.57 -13.88
N HIS A 247 5.78 9.86 -13.55
CA HIS A 247 5.48 10.36 -12.21
C HIS A 247 4.24 11.26 -12.27
N VAL A 248 3.21 10.97 -11.47
CA VAL A 248 1.97 11.76 -11.36
C VAL A 248 1.58 11.93 -9.90
N HIS A 249 1.01 13.09 -9.55
CA HIS A 249 0.57 13.43 -8.19
C HIS A 249 -0.96 13.35 -8.02
N LYS A 250 -1.42 13.27 -6.78
CA LYS A 250 -2.84 13.35 -6.38
C LYS A 250 -3.73 12.30 -7.06
N VAL A 251 -3.28 11.05 -6.97
CA VAL A 251 -3.97 9.88 -7.52
C VAL A 251 -4.86 9.26 -6.43
N ALA A 252 -4.62 8.02 -6.02
CA ALA A 252 -5.37 7.37 -4.95
C ALA A 252 -5.02 7.97 -3.59
N PHE A 253 -6.02 8.42 -2.83
CA PHE A 253 -5.85 8.95 -1.46
C PHE A 253 -4.78 10.07 -1.38
N GLU A 254 -4.80 10.96 -2.39
CA GLU A 254 -3.85 12.07 -2.61
C GLU A 254 -2.37 11.68 -2.83
N GLN A 255 -2.05 10.37 -2.84
CA GLN A 255 -0.70 9.87 -3.05
C GLN A 255 -0.18 10.14 -4.47
N SER A 256 1.14 10.04 -4.63
CA SER A 256 1.79 10.07 -5.94
C SER A 256 1.97 8.66 -6.51
N ASP A 257 2.18 8.57 -7.81
CA ASP A 257 2.28 7.32 -8.57
C ASP A 257 3.56 7.34 -9.41
N LEU A 258 4.42 6.33 -9.20
CA LEU A 258 5.59 6.03 -10.02
C LEU A 258 5.32 4.78 -10.84
N PHE A 259 5.18 4.96 -12.16
CA PHE A 259 4.84 3.88 -13.08
C PHE A 259 6.02 3.59 -14.01
N PHE A 260 6.64 2.41 -13.85
CA PHE A 260 7.82 1.99 -14.60
C PHE A 260 7.43 1.14 -15.82
N VAL A 261 7.97 1.48 -16.99
CA VAL A 261 7.71 0.78 -18.25
C VAL A 261 8.92 -0.08 -18.58
N CYS A 262 8.70 -1.39 -18.70
CA CYS A 262 9.76 -2.39 -18.82
C CYS A 262 9.65 -3.14 -20.15
N MET A 263 10.78 -3.26 -20.86
CA MET A 263 10.89 -4.14 -22.02
C MET A 263 11.06 -5.58 -21.55
N LEU A 264 10.25 -6.47 -22.12
CA LEU A 264 10.21 -7.89 -21.81
C LEU A 264 10.30 -8.72 -23.07
N LYS A 265 11.03 -9.84 -22.99
CA LYS A 265 11.11 -10.84 -24.05
C LYS A 265 10.22 -12.04 -23.70
N PRO A 266 9.35 -12.50 -24.61
CA PRO A 266 8.55 -13.69 -24.37
C PRO A 266 9.43 -14.96 -24.40
N LEU A 267 9.16 -15.87 -23.47
CA LEU A 267 9.72 -17.23 -23.44
C LEU A 267 8.68 -18.29 -23.85
N SER A 268 7.44 -17.86 -24.07
CA SER A 268 6.28 -18.67 -24.48
C SER A 268 5.29 -17.81 -25.28
N CYS A 269 4.40 -18.45 -26.05
CA CYS A 269 3.38 -17.75 -26.85
C CYS A 269 1.93 -18.14 -26.49
N ASP A 270 1.75 -19.18 -25.65
CA ASP A 270 0.45 -19.77 -25.28
C ASP A 270 -0.29 -18.91 -24.24
N ILE A 271 -1.10 -17.96 -24.70
CA ILE A 271 -1.89 -17.07 -23.84
C ILE A 271 -2.92 -17.86 -23.02
N ARG A 272 -2.96 -17.59 -21.70
CA ARG A 272 -3.94 -18.12 -20.73
C ARG A 272 -4.25 -17.03 -19.69
N ILE A 273 -5.37 -16.34 -19.87
CA ILE A 273 -5.76 -15.19 -19.04
C ILE A 273 -6.28 -15.59 -17.65
N ASP A 274 -6.12 -14.72 -16.65
CA ASP A 274 -6.97 -14.79 -15.45
C ASP A 274 -8.34 -14.17 -15.74
N GLU A 275 -9.32 -15.04 -16.02
CA GLU A 275 -10.72 -14.70 -16.27
C GLU A 275 -11.39 -13.87 -15.16
N LYS A 276 -10.77 -13.71 -13.98
CA LYS A 276 -11.25 -12.78 -12.94
C LYS A 276 -11.01 -11.32 -13.33
N GLU A 277 -9.83 -10.99 -13.85
CA GLU A 277 -9.38 -9.60 -14.03
C GLU A 277 -9.31 -9.20 -15.51
N ILE A 278 -8.97 -10.15 -16.38
CA ILE A 278 -8.80 -9.95 -17.82
C ILE A 278 -9.97 -10.56 -18.60
N GLN A 279 -10.52 -9.77 -19.52
CA GLN A 279 -11.58 -10.16 -20.45
C GLN A 279 -11.00 -10.92 -21.66
N ALA A 280 -9.87 -10.44 -22.18
CA ALA A 280 -9.17 -11.01 -23.32
C ALA A 280 -7.70 -10.57 -23.32
N ALA A 281 -6.84 -11.40 -23.88
CA ALA A 281 -5.46 -11.04 -24.23
C ALA A 281 -5.14 -11.56 -25.63
N LYS A 282 -4.33 -10.84 -26.40
CA LYS A 282 -3.86 -11.26 -27.72
C LYS A 282 -2.45 -10.74 -28.03
N TRP A 283 -1.81 -11.37 -29.00
CA TRP A 283 -0.77 -10.72 -29.80
C TRP A 283 -1.46 -9.76 -30.80
N MET A 284 -0.96 -8.54 -30.91
CA MET A 284 -1.54 -7.46 -31.71
C MET A 284 -0.42 -6.76 -32.50
N ASN A 285 -0.62 -6.49 -33.78
CA ASN A 285 0.38 -5.76 -34.55
C ASN A 285 0.61 -4.35 -33.95
N LEU A 286 1.86 -3.88 -33.91
CA LEU A 286 2.21 -2.59 -33.28
C LEU A 286 1.45 -1.40 -33.89
N ASP A 287 1.26 -1.37 -35.21
CA ASP A 287 0.55 -0.30 -35.89
C ASP A 287 -0.97 -0.39 -35.64
N GLU A 288 -1.53 -1.61 -35.58
CA GLU A 288 -2.91 -1.85 -35.15
C GLU A 288 -3.14 -1.31 -33.73
N PHE A 289 -2.23 -1.63 -32.80
CA PHE A 289 -2.29 -1.20 -31.40
C PHE A 289 -2.23 0.32 -31.25
N LEU A 290 -1.32 0.99 -31.98
CA LEU A 290 -1.16 2.44 -32.01
C LEU A 290 -2.27 3.18 -32.76
N SER A 291 -3.06 2.49 -33.60
CA SER A 291 -4.20 3.07 -34.35
C SER A 291 -5.50 3.15 -33.55
N GLN A 292 -5.53 2.65 -32.31
CA GLN A 292 -6.68 2.84 -31.42
C GLN A 292 -6.82 4.32 -31.04
N SER A 293 -8.03 4.89 -31.15
CA SER A 293 -8.30 6.31 -30.88
C SER A 293 -7.84 6.78 -29.50
N PHE A 294 -7.83 5.89 -28.50
CA PHE A 294 -7.26 6.16 -27.17
C PHE A 294 -5.80 6.64 -27.23
N TYR A 295 -4.96 6.04 -28.08
CA TYR A 295 -3.56 6.42 -28.27
C TYR A 295 -3.38 7.57 -29.27
N GLU A 296 -4.39 7.91 -30.08
CA GLU A 296 -4.38 9.15 -30.84
C GLU A 296 -4.59 10.37 -29.92
N GLU A 297 -5.49 10.24 -28.95
CA GLU A 297 -5.79 11.28 -27.95
C GLU A 297 -4.75 11.35 -26.82
N ASP A 298 -4.33 10.22 -26.22
CA ASP A 298 -3.32 10.18 -25.17
C ASP A 298 -1.88 10.19 -25.71
N HIS A 299 -1.39 11.40 -25.93
CA HIS A 299 0.00 11.66 -26.32
C HIS A 299 1.05 11.14 -25.31
N MET A 300 0.70 10.96 -24.02
CA MET A 300 1.65 10.45 -23.02
C MET A 300 1.85 8.95 -23.19
N SER A 301 0.78 8.16 -23.25
CA SER A 301 0.90 6.73 -23.52
C SER A 301 1.47 6.46 -24.91
N LYS A 302 1.07 7.22 -25.94
CA LYS A 302 1.67 7.10 -27.28
C LYS A 302 3.19 7.30 -27.25
N ARG A 303 3.68 8.35 -26.59
CA ARG A 303 5.12 8.59 -26.45
C ARG A 303 5.84 7.47 -25.70
N VAL A 304 5.19 6.82 -24.74
CA VAL A 304 5.75 5.63 -24.06
C VAL A 304 5.91 4.47 -25.05
N ILE A 305 4.89 4.20 -25.88
CA ILE A 305 4.95 3.13 -26.89
C ILE A 305 5.97 3.45 -27.99
N ASP A 306 6.10 4.71 -28.44
CA ASP A 306 7.16 5.15 -29.36
C ASP A 306 8.57 4.77 -28.83
N ILE A 307 8.82 4.98 -27.53
CA ILE A 307 10.10 4.67 -26.88
C ILE A 307 10.31 3.15 -26.80
N CYS A 308 9.28 2.38 -26.48
CA CYS A 308 9.35 0.91 -26.44
C CYS A 308 9.65 0.32 -27.83
N ALA A 309 9.04 0.86 -28.88
CA ALA A 309 9.31 0.49 -30.27
C ALA A 309 10.76 0.83 -30.67
N ALA A 310 11.24 2.04 -30.33
CA ALA A 310 12.63 2.43 -30.57
C ALA A 310 13.63 1.53 -29.83
N ALA A 311 13.31 1.09 -28.60
CA ALA A 311 14.14 0.16 -27.82
C ALA A 311 14.19 -1.24 -28.47
N TYR A 312 13.04 -1.77 -28.91
CA TYR A 312 12.99 -3.04 -29.65
C TYR A 312 13.84 -3.02 -30.93
N GLU A 313 13.87 -1.89 -31.63
CA GLU A 313 14.70 -1.70 -32.83
C GLU A 313 16.17 -1.36 -32.53
N ASN A 314 16.61 -1.39 -31.27
CA ASN A 314 17.97 -1.04 -30.81
C ASN A 314 18.36 0.43 -31.14
N ASN A 315 17.37 1.30 -31.34
CA ASN A 315 17.52 2.75 -31.53
C ASN A 315 17.44 3.54 -30.20
N TYR A 316 17.06 2.86 -29.12
CA TYR A 316 17.05 3.36 -27.74
C TYR A 316 17.60 2.27 -26.81
N SER A 317 18.22 2.67 -25.71
CA SER A 317 18.77 1.75 -24.70
C SER A 317 18.38 2.28 -23.32
N GLY A 318 17.62 1.49 -22.57
CA GLY A 318 17.10 1.82 -21.26
C GLY A 318 18.08 1.57 -20.11
N PHE A 319 17.51 1.13 -18.99
CA PHE A 319 18.20 0.89 -17.72
C PHE A 319 18.08 -0.59 -17.35
N ILE A 320 19.16 -1.35 -17.49
CA ILE A 320 19.23 -2.77 -17.09
C ILE A 320 19.55 -2.88 -15.59
N ASN A 321 19.12 -3.97 -14.94
CA ASN A 321 19.36 -4.19 -13.51
C ASN A 321 20.73 -4.83 -13.25
N HIS A 322 21.57 -4.17 -12.45
CA HIS A 322 22.87 -4.67 -12.02
C HIS A 322 22.86 -4.99 -10.52
N HIS A 323 23.28 -6.21 -10.17
CA HIS A 323 23.30 -6.68 -8.78
C HIS A 323 24.63 -6.31 -8.13
N LEU A 324 24.62 -5.38 -7.16
CA LEU A 324 25.81 -4.76 -6.59
C LEU A 324 25.72 -4.68 -5.05
N THR A 325 26.86 -4.86 -4.36
CA THR A 325 26.91 -4.71 -2.90
C THR A 325 27.14 -3.25 -2.51
N SER A 326 26.22 -2.69 -1.74
CA SER A 326 26.35 -1.36 -1.14
C SER A 326 27.34 -1.39 0.04
N LYS A 327 28.21 -0.38 0.12
CA LYS A 327 29.12 -0.19 1.27
C LYS A 327 28.46 0.47 2.48
N PHE A 328 27.27 1.04 2.33
CA PHE A 328 26.59 1.77 3.42
C PHE A 328 25.92 0.82 4.43
N ASP A 329 25.37 -0.28 3.94
CA ASP A 329 24.62 -1.27 4.73
C ASP A 329 25.14 -2.71 4.53
N GLY A 330 26.12 -2.91 3.65
CA GLY A 330 26.71 -4.22 3.34
C GLY A 330 25.80 -5.15 2.54
N LYS A 331 24.63 -4.68 2.10
CA LYS A 331 23.62 -5.52 1.42
C LYS A 331 23.83 -5.56 -0.08
N LEU A 332 23.31 -6.63 -0.67
CA LEU A 332 23.26 -6.84 -2.11
C LEU A 332 21.95 -6.22 -2.63
N SER A 333 22.05 -5.34 -3.62
CA SER A 333 20.95 -4.48 -4.08
C SER A 333 20.95 -4.37 -5.61
N HIS A 334 19.79 -4.05 -6.20
CA HIS A 334 19.65 -3.81 -7.63
C HIS A 334 19.85 -2.32 -7.97
N LEU A 335 20.87 -2.02 -8.76
CA LEU A 335 21.09 -0.69 -9.35
C LEU A 335 20.71 -0.73 -10.83
N TYR A 336 19.78 0.12 -11.24
CA TYR A 336 19.32 0.22 -12.61
C TYR A 336 20.11 1.32 -13.33
N TYR A 337 20.82 1.01 -14.43
CA TYR A 337 21.54 2.01 -15.22
C TYR A 337 21.72 1.61 -16.70
N ASN A 338 21.98 2.59 -17.57
CA ASN A 338 22.32 2.35 -18.97
C ASN A 338 23.77 1.86 -19.09
N HIS A 339 23.93 0.58 -19.41
CA HIS A 339 25.23 -0.10 -19.49
C HIS A 339 26.13 0.41 -20.64
N GLU A 340 25.53 0.89 -21.74
CA GLU A 340 26.27 1.39 -22.91
C GLU A 340 26.90 2.77 -22.69
N MET A 341 26.30 3.59 -21.83
CA MET A 341 26.88 4.86 -21.39
C MET A 341 28.06 4.62 -20.44
N VAL A 342 27.96 3.62 -19.53
CA VAL A 342 29.07 3.29 -18.62
C VAL A 342 30.29 2.73 -19.37
N LYS A 343 30.10 2.01 -20.48
CA LYS A 343 31.18 1.61 -21.41
C LYS A 343 31.90 2.78 -22.10
N LYS A 344 31.47 4.03 -21.91
CA LYS A 344 32.08 5.26 -22.46
C LYS A 344 32.71 6.15 -21.36
N LEU A 345 32.70 5.70 -20.10
CA LEU A 345 33.31 6.39 -18.95
C LEU A 345 34.70 5.85 -18.59
N TYR A 346 35.19 4.85 -19.33
CA TYR A 346 36.48 4.16 -19.17
C TYR A 346 37.07 3.87 -20.56
#